data_AF-A0AAV8FDT2-F1
#
_entry.id   AF-A0AAV8FDT2-F1
#
_cell.length_a   1.000
_cell.length_b   1.000
_cell.length_c   1.000
_cell.angle_alpha   90.00
_cell.angle_beta   90.00
_cell.angle_gamma   90.00
#
_symmetry.space_group_name_H-M   'P 1'
#
loop_
_entity.id
_entity.type
_entity.pdbx_description
1 polymer ?
#
loop_
_entity_poly.entity_id
_entity_poly.type
_entity_poly.pdbx_seq_one_letter_code
_entity_poly.pdbx_strand_id
1 'polypeptide(L)'
;MQNINTFCWVKKQMARSIYVSVSIMIYVLSPVSISNASPIFAQQGYENPRETTGRIVCANCHLANKPVEIEVPQAVLPDTLFEAIVRIPYDMQVKQVLANGKKEGLNAGAVLILPEGFELAPTDLILPELKEKIGNFYFQSYRPNNQNILVIGPVPGQKYSEIFFPTLSPDPSTKKDIHF
;
A
#
# COMPACT_ATOMS: atom_id res chain seq x y z
N MET A 1 20.24 4.36 -67.89
CA MET A 1 19.00 4.66 -67.13
C MET A 1 18.68 3.66 -65.99
N GLN A 2 19.59 2.76 -65.57
CA GLN A 2 19.33 1.82 -64.45
C GLN A 2 19.83 2.29 -63.08
N ASN A 3 20.78 3.23 -63.01
CA ASN A 3 21.47 3.62 -61.77
C ASN A 3 20.66 4.52 -60.82
N ILE A 4 19.59 5.16 -61.31
CA ILE A 4 18.78 6.10 -60.51
C ILE A 4 17.82 5.34 -59.58
N ASN A 5 17.27 4.21 -60.03
CA ASN A 5 16.32 3.41 -59.26
C ASN A 5 16.98 2.63 -58.12
N THR A 6 18.20 2.11 -58.33
CA THR A 6 18.98 1.43 -57.29
C THR A 6 19.42 2.40 -56.20
N PHE A 7 19.88 3.60 -56.56
CA PHE A 7 20.26 4.62 -55.58
C PHE A 7 19.06 5.11 -54.75
N CYS A 8 17.89 5.27 -55.36
CA CYS A 8 16.66 5.64 -54.64
C CYS A 8 16.19 4.53 -53.70
N TRP A 9 16.29 3.26 -54.12
CA TRP A 9 15.95 2.10 -53.29
C TRP A 9 16.90 1.95 -52.10
N VAL A 10 18.21 2.10 -52.32
CA VAL A 10 19.22 2.09 -51.24
C VAL A 10 18.98 3.22 -50.25
N LYS A 11 18.69 4.46 -50.71
CA LYS A 11 18.33 5.58 -49.83
C LYS A 11 17.08 5.31 -49.00
N LYS A 12 16.04 4.72 -49.60
CA LYS A 12 14.79 4.37 -48.90
C LYS A 12 15.04 3.29 -47.84
N GLN A 13 15.93 2.35 -48.11
CA GLN A 13 16.27 1.29 -47.18
C GLN A 13 17.20 1.75 -46.04
N MET A 14 18.13 2.65 -46.32
CA MET A 14 18.90 3.35 -45.27
C MET A 14 17.97 4.17 -44.38
N ALA A 15 17.05 4.95 -44.96
CA ALA A 15 16.08 5.75 -44.19
C ALA A 15 15.20 4.87 -43.29
N ARG A 16 14.72 3.73 -43.79
CA ARG A 16 13.97 2.74 -43.00
C ARG A 16 14.82 2.14 -41.87
N SER A 17 16.07 1.78 -42.14
CA SER A 17 16.98 1.24 -41.13
C SER A 17 17.28 2.25 -40.03
N ILE A 18 17.44 3.53 -40.37
CA ILE A 18 17.64 4.63 -39.41
C ILE A 18 16.37 4.83 -38.57
N TYR A 19 15.18 4.80 -39.19
CA TYR A 19 13.93 4.94 -38.45
C TYR A 19 13.72 3.80 -37.44
N VAL A 20 14.05 2.56 -37.85
CA VAL A 20 13.99 1.39 -36.98
C VAL A 20 15.01 1.49 -35.84
N SER A 21 16.26 1.86 -36.12
CA SER A 21 17.29 1.98 -35.08
C SER A 21 16.96 3.09 -34.08
N VAL A 22 16.46 4.24 -34.53
CA VAL A 22 16.00 5.33 -33.66
C VAL A 22 14.82 4.89 -32.81
N SER A 23 13.84 4.18 -33.37
CA SER A 23 12.68 3.68 -32.60
C SER A 23 13.08 2.69 -31.49
N ILE A 24 14.03 1.79 -31.78
CA ILE A 24 14.60 0.86 -30.79
C ILE A 24 15.34 1.63 -29.70
N MET A 25 16.14 2.64 -30.09
CA MET A 25 16.91 3.43 -29.14
C MET A 25 16.01 4.23 -28.18
N ILE A 26 14.90 4.78 -28.68
CA ILE A 26 13.87 5.44 -27.87
C ILE A 26 13.19 4.45 -26.91
N TYR A 27 12.90 3.23 -27.37
CA TYR A 27 12.29 2.20 -26.52
C TYR A 27 13.22 1.78 -25.37
N VAL A 28 14.52 1.63 -25.64
CA VAL A 28 15.53 1.29 -24.61
C VAL A 28 15.77 2.43 -23.64
N LEU A 29 15.67 3.68 -24.08
CA LEU A 29 15.82 4.87 -23.22
C LEU A 29 14.53 5.26 -22.46
N SER A 30 13.42 4.57 -22.71
CA SER A 30 12.18 4.88 -22.00
C SER A 30 12.37 4.59 -20.49
N PRO A 31 11.95 5.51 -19.61
CA PRO A 31 12.13 5.35 -18.18
C PRO A 31 11.39 4.09 -17.71
N VAL A 32 12.11 3.24 -16.97
CA VAL A 32 11.54 2.06 -16.32
C VAL A 32 10.41 2.51 -15.40
N SER A 33 9.23 1.91 -15.54
CA SER A 33 8.07 2.25 -14.73
C SER A 33 8.42 2.11 -13.25
N ILE A 34 8.26 3.20 -12.50
CA ILE A 34 8.50 3.23 -11.06
C ILE A 34 7.39 2.40 -10.41
N SER A 35 7.73 1.22 -9.88
CA SER A 35 6.80 0.45 -9.05
C SER A 35 6.74 1.10 -7.67
N ASN A 36 5.72 1.93 -7.45
CA ASN A 36 5.35 2.36 -6.10
C ASN A 36 4.38 1.32 -5.56
N ALA A 37 4.64 0.83 -4.35
CA ALA A 37 3.74 -0.04 -3.63
C ALA A 37 3.19 0.73 -2.44
N SER A 38 1.96 1.22 -2.58
CA SER A 38 1.30 2.07 -1.60
C SER A 38 -0.17 1.68 -1.47
N PRO A 39 -0.76 1.76 -0.27
CA PRO A 39 -2.16 1.42 -0.06
C PRO A 39 -3.16 2.18 -0.93
N ILE A 40 -2.79 3.38 -1.39
CA ILE A 40 -3.61 4.19 -2.32
C ILE A 40 -3.98 3.44 -3.61
N PHE A 41 -3.14 2.52 -4.10
CA PHE A 41 -3.46 1.72 -5.28
C PHE A 41 -4.57 0.71 -5.02
N ALA A 42 -4.64 0.17 -3.79
CA ALA A 42 -5.77 -0.65 -3.39
C ALA A 42 -7.04 0.21 -3.37
N GLN A 43 -7.00 1.37 -2.72
CA GLN A 43 -8.13 2.30 -2.64
C GLN A 43 -8.63 2.74 -4.02
N GLN A 44 -7.74 2.94 -4.99
CA GLN A 44 -8.12 3.33 -6.35
C GLN A 44 -8.62 2.15 -7.20
N GLY A 45 -8.01 0.98 -7.05
CA GLY A 45 -8.27 -0.19 -7.90
C GLY A 45 -9.39 -1.10 -7.44
N TYR A 46 -9.76 -1.06 -6.15
CA TYR A 46 -10.70 -2.00 -5.56
C TYR A 46 -11.67 -1.30 -4.61
N GLU A 47 -12.95 -1.63 -4.73
CA GLU A 47 -13.99 -1.05 -3.87
C GLU A 47 -13.93 -1.62 -2.45
N ASN A 48 -13.67 -2.92 -2.33
CA ASN A 48 -13.46 -3.60 -1.06
C ASN A 48 -12.04 -4.20 -1.04
N PRO A 49 -11.24 -3.95 0.01
CA PRO A 49 -9.89 -4.50 0.07
C PRO A 49 -9.85 -6.01 0.37
N ARG A 50 -10.98 -6.62 0.73
CA ARG A 50 -11.12 -8.06 0.99
C ARG A 50 -12.03 -8.70 -0.06
N GLU A 51 -11.48 -9.69 -0.76
CA GLU A 51 -12.23 -10.52 -1.69
C GLU A 51 -13.15 -11.49 -0.94
N THR A 52 -14.15 -12.06 -1.62
CA THR A 52 -15.08 -13.05 -1.05
C THR A 52 -14.38 -14.32 -0.55
N THR A 53 -13.20 -14.63 -1.10
CA THR A 53 -12.31 -15.71 -0.65
C THR A 53 -11.64 -15.41 0.69
N GLY A 54 -11.73 -14.17 1.17
CA GLY A 54 -10.99 -13.66 2.32
C GLY A 54 -9.60 -13.13 1.99
N ARG A 55 -9.13 -13.27 0.74
CA ARG A 55 -7.85 -12.71 0.28
C ARG A 55 -7.88 -11.18 0.28
N ILE A 56 -6.78 -10.55 0.69
CA ILE A 56 -6.61 -9.10 0.65
C ILE A 56 -6.00 -8.69 -0.69
N VAL A 57 -6.54 -7.65 -1.33
CA VAL A 57 -6.18 -7.20 -2.69
C VAL A 57 -4.72 -6.77 -2.83
N CYS A 58 -4.03 -6.44 -1.73
CA CYS A 58 -2.59 -6.20 -1.70
C CYS A 58 -1.80 -7.38 -2.29
N ALA A 59 -2.31 -8.61 -2.14
CA ALA A 59 -1.69 -9.83 -2.67
C ALA A 59 -1.78 -9.95 -4.20
N ASN A 60 -2.51 -9.07 -4.91
CA ASN A 60 -2.53 -9.05 -6.37
C ASN A 60 -1.26 -8.40 -6.95
N CYS A 61 -0.53 -7.62 -6.13
CA CYS A 61 0.75 -7.00 -6.49
C CYS A 61 1.91 -7.52 -5.61
N HIS A 62 1.69 -7.67 -4.31
CA HIS A 62 2.67 -8.23 -3.37
C HIS A 62 2.60 -9.76 -3.38
N LEU A 63 3.29 -10.37 -4.33
CA LEU A 63 3.20 -11.81 -4.61
C LEU A 63 3.91 -12.69 -3.57
N ALA A 64 4.88 -12.13 -2.84
CA ALA A 64 5.59 -12.84 -1.79
C ALA A 64 4.75 -12.90 -0.51
N ASN A 65 4.71 -14.07 0.12
CA ASN A 65 4.02 -14.28 1.38
C ASN A 65 5.00 -14.11 2.57
N LYS A 66 4.63 -13.31 3.54
CA LYS A 66 5.32 -13.10 4.83
C LYS A 66 4.27 -13.07 5.94
N PRO A 67 4.58 -13.64 7.12
CA PRO A 67 3.65 -13.60 8.24
C PRO A 67 3.48 -12.16 8.74
N VAL A 68 2.29 -11.88 9.25
CA VAL A 68 1.94 -10.66 9.99
C VAL A 68 1.20 -11.09 11.26
N GLU A 69 1.36 -10.33 12.34
CA GLU A 69 0.71 -10.62 13.61
C GLU A 69 -0.23 -9.47 13.98
N ILE A 70 -1.30 -9.80 14.67
CA ILE A 70 -2.23 -8.84 15.26
C ILE A 70 -2.49 -9.23 16.70
N GLU A 71 -2.32 -8.29 17.61
CA GLU A 71 -2.68 -8.41 19.02
C GLU A 71 -3.77 -7.41 19.34
N VAL A 72 -4.85 -7.91 19.96
CA VAL A 72 -5.99 -7.12 20.43
C VAL A 72 -6.41 -7.63 21.80
N PRO A 73 -7.07 -6.81 22.63
CA PRO A 73 -7.69 -7.30 23.86
C PRO A 73 -8.69 -8.41 23.55
N GLN A 74 -8.80 -9.37 24.48
CA GLN A 74 -9.77 -10.46 24.35
C GLN A 74 -11.22 -9.94 24.24
N ALA A 75 -11.53 -8.87 24.99
CA ALA A 75 -12.83 -8.23 25.00
C ALA A 75 -12.67 -6.73 25.26
N VAL A 76 -13.61 -5.94 24.76
CA VAL A 76 -13.69 -4.50 24.96
C VAL A 76 -15.11 -4.12 25.36
N LEU A 77 -15.25 -3.11 26.21
CA LEU A 77 -16.56 -2.55 26.55
C LEU A 77 -17.06 -1.64 25.40
N PRO A 78 -18.37 -1.33 25.35
CA PRO A 78 -18.90 -0.28 24.48
C PRO A 78 -18.22 1.07 24.72
N ASP A 79 -18.14 1.90 23.68
CA ASP A 79 -17.60 3.27 23.73
C ASP A 79 -16.24 3.38 24.44
N THR A 80 -15.35 2.43 24.17
CA THR A 80 -14.07 2.28 24.86
C THR A 80 -12.92 2.33 23.88
N LEU A 81 -11.93 3.15 24.21
CA LEU A 81 -10.66 3.21 23.49
C LEU A 81 -9.81 1.97 23.79
N PHE A 82 -9.32 1.31 22.75
CA PHE A 82 -8.35 0.23 22.87
C PHE A 82 -7.30 0.28 21.76
N GLU A 83 -6.24 -0.51 21.92
CA GLU A 83 -5.12 -0.58 21.00
C GLU A 83 -5.16 -1.91 20.24
N ALA A 84 -5.16 -1.84 18.91
CA ALA A 84 -4.86 -2.99 18.05
C ALA A 84 -3.43 -2.88 17.56
N ILE A 85 -2.59 -3.85 17.90
CA ILE A 85 -1.15 -3.84 17.59
C ILE A 85 -0.93 -4.76 16.39
N VAL A 86 -0.42 -4.21 15.30
CA VAL A 86 -0.04 -4.99 14.10
C VAL A 86 1.48 -5.08 14.03
N ARG A 87 2.03 -6.30 14.02
CA ARG A 87 3.47 -6.52 13.83
C ARG A 87 3.74 -7.06 12.43
N ILE A 88 4.74 -6.48 11.77
CA ILE A 88 5.17 -6.88 10.42
C ILE A 88 6.63 -7.34 10.51
N PRO A 89 6.89 -8.60 10.90
CA PRO A 89 8.25 -9.09 11.10
C PRO A 89 8.98 -9.27 9.78
N TYR A 90 10.22 -8.77 9.71
CA TYR A 90 11.15 -9.04 8.63
C TYR A 90 12.60 -8.93 9.12
N ASP A 91 13.53 -9.48 8.33
CA ASP A 91 14.95 -9.36 8.63
C ASP A 91 15.46 -7.94 8.30
N MET A 92 15.76 -7.15 9.33
CA MET A 92 16.22 -5.77 9.22
C MET A 92 17.62 -5.63 8.57
N GLN A 93 18.38 -6.72 8.45
CA GLN A 93 19.67 -6.71 7.74
C GLN A 93 19.48 -6.77 6.22
N VAL A 94 18.32 -7.23 5.75
CA VAL A 94 18.00 -7.34 4.32
C VAL A 94 17.57 -5.98 3.77
N LYS A 95 18.08 -5.67 2.57
CA LYS A 95 17.73 -4.47 1.81
C LYS A 95 16.97 -4.83 0.55
N GLN A 96 15.98 -4.03 0.19
CA GLN A 96 15.24 -4.16 -1.07
C GLN A 96 15.88 -3.32 -2.18
N VAL A 97 15.61 -3.68 -3.43
CA VAL A 97 15.98 -2.90 -4.60
C VAL A 97 14.92 -1.82 -4.82
N LEU A 98 15.35 -0.56 -4.85
CA LEU A 98 14.49 0.59 -5.12
C LEU A 98 14.24 0.76 -6.62
N ALA A 99 13.30 1.65 -6.97
CA ALA A 99 13.00 2.01 -8.35
C ALA A 99 14.21 2.57 -9.13
N ASN A 100 15.20 3.14 -8.43
CA ASN A 100 16.45 3.63 -9.04
C ASN A 100 17.56 2.55 -9.12
N GLY A 101 17.26 1.30 -8.76
CA GLY A 101 18.20 0.17 -8.74
C GLY A 101 19.14 0.11 -7.52
N LYS A 102 19.14 1.10 -6.63
CA LYS A 102 19.94 1.07 -5.39
C LYS A 102 19.28 0.21 -4.32
N LYS A 103 20.07 -0.23 -3.33
CA LYS A 103 19.58 -1.03 -2.20
C LYS A 103 19.35 -0.17 -0.96
N GLU A 104 18.16 -0.24 -0.39
CA GLU A 104 17.77 0.48 0.85
C GLU A 104 16.88 -0.38 1.74
N GLY A 105 16.56 0.09 2.94
CA GLY A 105 15.61 -0.54 3.85
C GLY A 105 14.20 -0.67 3.27
N LEU A 106 13.39 -1.48 3.96
CA LEU A 106 12.00 -1.73 3.57
C LEU A 106 11.07 -0.69 4.19
N ASN A 107 10.03 -0.34 3.44
CA ASN A 107 8.87 0.36 3.98
C ASN A 107 7.79 -0.66 4.32
N ALA A 108 6.95 -0.32 5.29
CA ALA A 108 5.81 -1.10 5.72
C ALA A 108 4.50 -0.32 5.52
N GLY A 109 3.41 -1.05 5.44
CA GLY A 109 2.06 -0.52 5.36
C GLY A 109 1.08 -1.61 5.71
N ALA A 110 -0.13 -1.23 6.13
CA ALA A 110 -1.15 -2.16 6.55
C ALA A 110 -2.55 -1.67 6.17
N VAL A 111 -3.44 -2.64 5.99
CA VAL A 111 -4.88 -2.43 5.90
C VAL A 111 -5.51 -3.24 7.04
N LEU A 112 -6.18 -2.57 7.97
CA LEU A 112 -6.87 -3.17 9.10
C LEU A 112 -8.38 -3.07 8.84
N ILE A 113 -9.06 -4.22 8.79
CA ILE A 113 -10.51 -4.30 8.58
C ILE A 113 -11.15 -4.65 9.92
N LEU A 114 -11.85 -3.68 10.50
CA LEU A 114 -12.57 -3.84 11.76
C LEU A 114 -14.05 -4.19 11.50
N PRO A 115 -14.77 -4.74 12.51
CA PRO A 115 -16.21 -4.87 12.43
C PRO A 115 -16.91 -3.52 12.24
N GLU A 116 -18.15 -3.55 11.77
CA GLU A 116 -18.92 -2.33 11.56
C GLU A 116 -19.10 -1.53 12.86
N GLY A 117 -19.04 -0.21 12.73
CA GLY A 117 -19.17 0.74 13.84
C GLY A 117 -17.92 0.99 14.66
N PHE A 118 -16.90 0.14 14.56
CA PHE A 118 -15.56 0.45 15.05
C PHE A 118 -14.92 1.50 14.14
N GLU A 119 -14.18 2.42 14.73
CA GLU A 119 -13.55 3.52 14.01
C GLU A 119 -12.20 3.89 14.64
N LEU A 120 -11.41 4.65 13.90
CA LEU A 120 -10.20 5.26 14.46
C LEU A 120 -10.59 6.22 15.57
N ALA A 121 -9.91 6.13 16.71
CA ALA A 121 -10.18 7.00 17.84
C ALA A 121 -9.93 8.48 17.47
N PRO A 122 -10.85 9.39 17.86
CA PRO A 122 -10.62 10.83 17.79
C PRO A 122 -9.34 11.25 18.53
N THR A 123 -8.57 12.16 17.92
CA THR A 123 -7.25 12.58 18.42
C THR A 123 -7.29 13.17 19.84
N ASP A 124 -8.41 13.75 20.24
CA ASP A 124 -8.66 14.31 21.57
C ASP A 124 -8.82 13.24 22.66
N LEU A 125 -9.30 12.04 22.31
CA LEU A 125 -9.47 10.92 23.24
C LEU A 125 -8.19 10.08 23.45
N ILE A 126 -7.21 10.21 22.55
CA ILE A 126 -5.95 9.45 22.62
C ILE A 126 -5.09 9.98 23.78
N LEU A 127 -4.77 9.09 24.72
CA LEU A 127 -3.90 9.37 25.87
C LEU A 127 -2.50 9.85 25.41
N PRO A 128 -1.85 10.75 26.16
CA PRO A 128 -0.52 11.27 25.80
C PRO A 128 0.53 10.17 25.58
N GLU A 129 0.52 9.12 26.41
CA GLU A 129 1.42 7.97 26.27
C GLU A 129 1.22 7.25 24.93
N LEU A 130 -0.04 7.07 24.50
CA LEU A 130 -0.36 6.40 23.25
C LEU A 130 -0.01 7.29 22.04
N LYS A 131 -0.15 8.62 22.16
CA LYS A 131 0.29 9.56 21.12
C LYS A 131 1.79 9.46 20.86
N GLU A 132 2.61 9.30 21.90
CA GLU A 132 4.06 9.11 21.73
C GLU A 132 4.39 7.82 20.98
N LYS A 133 3.68 6.71 21.29
CA LYS A 133 3.87 5.42 20.60
C LYS A 133 3.45 5.47 19.13
N ILE A 134 2.33 6.13 18.83
CA ILE A 134 1.82 6.33 17.47
C ILE A 134 2.77 7.25 16.67
N GLY A 135 3.35 8.25 17.31
CA GLY A 135 4.24 9.20 16.67
C GLY A 135 3.58 9.89 15.48
N ASN A 136 4.21 9.78 14.30
CA ASN A 136 3.75 10.43 13.06
C ASN A 136 2.94 9.49 12.15
N PHE A 137 2.28 8.48 12.70
CA PHE A 137 1.38 7.66 11.90
C PHE A 137 0.19 8.49 11.41
N TYR A 138 -0.04 8.41 10.09
CA TYR A 138 -1.20 8.99 9.46
C TYR A 138 -2.12 7.87 9.01
N PHE A 139 -3.16 7.62 9.80
CA PHE A 139 -4.21 6.67 9.47
C PHE A 139 -5.21 7.33 8.54
N GLN A 140 -5.68 6.57 7.55
CA GLN A 140 -6.72 6.98 6.63
C GLN A 140 -7.81 5.92 6.61
N SER A 141 -9.06 6.34 6.49
CA SER A 141 -10.14 5.42 6.13
C SER A 141 -9.97 4.97 4.68
N TYR A 142 -10.23 3.71 4.39
CA TYR A 142 -10.11 3.16 3.03
C TYR A 142 -11.03 3.90 2.04
N ARG A 143 -12.23 4.25 2.51
CA ARG A 143 -13.21 5.10 1.83
C ARG A 143 -13.82 6.09 2.83
N PRO A 144 -14.36 7.23 2.36
CA PRO A 144 -15.10 8.17 3.22
C PRO A 144 -16.28 7.51 3.97
N ASN A 145 -16.95 6.54 3.33
CA ASN A 145 -18.12 5.86 3.89
C ASN A 145 -17.76 4.63 4.73
N ASN A 146 -16.50 4.16 4.70
CA ASN A 146 -16.08 2.91 5.35
C ASN A 146 -15.03 3.24 6.40
N GLN A 147 -15.48 3.76 7.54
CA GLN A 147 -14.61 4.23 8.63
C GLN A 147 -13.96 3.09 9.43
N ASN A 148 -14.55 1.89 9.37
CA ASN A 148 -14.04 0.68 10.00
C ASN A 148 -12.86 0.02 9.26
N ILE A 149 -12.52 0.50 8.06
CA ILE A 149 -11.37 0.01 7.31
C ILE A 149 -10.27 1.06 7.35
N LEU A 150 -9.22 0.77 8.09
CA LEU A 150 -8.11 1.68 8.34
C LEU A 150 -6.90 1.30 7.49
N VAL A 151 -6.22 2.32 6.99
CA VAL A 151 -5.09 2.19 6.07
C VAL A 151 -3.95 3.04 6.57
N ILE A 152 -2.73 2.50 6.50
CA ILE A 152 -1.51 3.22 6.84
C ILE A 152 -0.37 2.82 5.90
N GLY A 153 0.48 3.79 5.60
CA GLY A 153 1.73 3.59 4.90
C GLY A 153 1.77 4.26 3.52
N PRO A 154 2.95 4.29 2.90
CA PRO A 154 4.19 3.64 3.35
C PRO A 154 4.86 4.38 4.52
N VAL A 155 5.33 3.62 5.53
CA VAL A 155 6.15 4.11 6.65
C VAL A 155 7.49 3.37 6.70
N PRO A 156 8.58 3.97 7.25
CA PRO A 156 9.87 3.27 7.36
C PRO A 156 9.79 2.02 8.24
N GLY A 157 9.96 0.84 7.65
CA GLY A 157 9.77 -0.44 8.35
C GLY A 157 10.83 -0.73 9.41
N GLN A 158 12.02 -0.14 9.32
CA GLN A 158 13.05 -0.27 10.36
C GLN A 158 12.68 0.48 11.65
N LYS A 159 11.95 1.58 11.51
CA LYS A 159 11.50 2.39 12.63
C LYS A 159 10.19 1.87 13.22
N TYR A 160 9.33 1.32 12.37
CA TYR A 160 7.96 0.94 12.71
C TYR A 160 7.72 -0.53 12.37
N SER A 161 8.30 -1.41 13.19
CA SER A 161 8.03 -2.86 13.16
C SER A 161 6.66 -3.21 13.73
N GLU A 162 6.16 -2.36 14.64
CA GLU A 162 4.85 -2.43 15.27
C GLU A 162 4.06 -1.16 14.93
N ILE A 163 2.78 -1.36 14.59
CA ILE A 163 1.85 -0.28 14.27
C ILE A 163 0.69 -0.37 15.27
N PHE A 164 0.52 0.70 16.03
CA PHE A 164 -0.52 0.83 17.06
C PHE A 164 -1.73 1.55 16.46
N PHE A 165 -2.85 0.85 16.29
CA PHE A 165 -4.10 1.43 15.82
C PHE A 165 -4.97 1.81 17.02
N PRO A 166 -5.11 3.11 17.33
CA PRO A 166 -6.03 3.56 18.38
C PRO A 166 -7.46 3.39 17.87
N THR A 167 -8.21 2.47 18.47
CA THR A 167 -9.53 2.06 17.97
C THR A 167 -10.59 2.35 19.02
N LEU A 168 -11.71 2.94 18.59
CA LEU A 168 -12.87 3.16 19.42
C LEU A 168 -13.93 2.09 19.13
N SER A 169 -14.40 1.41 20.17
CA SER A 169 -15.51 0.46 20.04
C SER A 169 -16.85 1.20 19.91
N PRO A 170 -17.81 0.66 19.14
CA PRO A 170 -19.14 1.25 19.04
C PRO A 170 -19.95 1.07 20.33
N ASP A 171 -21.02 1.84 20.45
CA ASP A 171 -22.03 1.65 21.49
C ASP A 171 -23.34 1.08 20.90
N PRO A 172 -23.68 -0.20 21.19
CA PRO A 172 -24.96 -0.80 20.81
C PRO A 172 -26.20 -0.07 21.35
N SER A 173 -26.05 0.75 22.40
CA SER A 173 -27.15 1.54 22.95
C SER A 173 -27.57 2.69 22.01
N THR A 174 -26.65 3.18 21.19
CA THR A 174 -26.87 4.30 20.26
C THR A 174 -26.98 3.85 18.80
N LYS A 175 -26.26 2.78 18.41
CA LYS A 175 -26.24 2.24 17.04
C LYS A 175 -27.02 0.92 16.98
N LYS A 176 -28.22 0.95 16.40
CA LYS A 176 -29.17 -0.20 16.39
C LYS A 176 -28.70 -1.43 15.60
N ASP A 177 -27.84 -1.22 14.61
CA ASP A 177 -27.33 -2.30 13.74
C ASP A 177 -26.12 -3.02 14.36
N ILE A 178 -25.74 -2.64 15.58
CA ILE A 178 -24.60 -3.19 16.31
C ILE A 178 -25.09 -3.99 17.51
N HIS A 179 -24.46 -5.14 17.72
CA HIS A 179 -24.83 -6.10 18.75
C HIS A 179 -23.59 -6.58 19.53
N PHE A 180 -23.83 -7.16 20.72
CA PHE A 180 -22.81 -7.76 21.58
C PHE A 180 -22.46 -9.19 21.16
#